data_AF-A0A2G5DRM3-F1
#
_entry.id   AF-A0A2G5DRM3-F1
#
_cell.length_a   1.000
_cell.length_b   1.000
_cell.length_c   1.000
_cell.angle_alpha   90.00
_cell.angle_beta   90.00
_cell.angle_gamma   90.00
#
_symmetry.space_group_name_H-M   'P 1'
#
loop_
_entity.id
_entity.type
_entity.pdbx_description
1 polymer ?
#
loop_
_entity_poly.entity_id
_entity_poly.type
_entity_poly.pdbx_seq_one_letter_code
_entity_poly.pdbx_strand_id
1 'polypeptide(L)'
;MALVLHAGSRNKNAYKVLIAAKYSDVRVKLVENFDMGVSNKTPEFLKMNPMGKVPVLETPDGHIYESNAIARYVTRLKENNPLYGCSLIEYAHIEQWIDFASLEIDNNMLCWFYPRAGYAVYLPAIEEAAIAGLKRALEALNTYLASNTFLVGNTVTLADIIMTCNLYIGFKYLMTKKFTSEFPHVERYYWAMTESGVPISSAKKTAPAKESTKAKPESETKKEQPKPKAEEHAEEEEVPKPKNPLDLLPPSKMLLDEPKST
;
A
#
# COMPACT_ATOMS: atom_id res chain seq x y z
N MET A 1 -27.66 16.09 3.45
CA MET A 1 -27.18 16.89 2.30
C MET A 1 -26.53 15.95 1.29
N ALA A 2 -26.19 16.41 0.09
CA ALA A 2 -25.34 15.62 -0.82
C ALA A 2 -23.88 15.67 -0.35
N LEU A 3 -23.09 14.62 -0.58
CA LEU A 3 -21.66 14.62 -0.29
C LEU A 3 -20.90 15.36 -1.39
N VAL A 4 -19.99 16.27 -1.01
CA VAL A 4 -19.24 17.10 -1.97
C VAL A 4 -17.74 16.86 -1.80
N LEU A 5 -17.02 16.61 -2.90
CA LEU A 5 -15.60 16.22 -2.92
C LEU A 5 -14.76 17.31 -3.59
N HIS A 6 -13.83 17.88 -2.84
CA HIS A 6 -13.01 19.02 -3.25
C HIS A 6 -11.64 18.51 -3.69
N ALA A 7 -11.47 18.34 -5.00
CA ALA A 7 -10.21 17.96 -5.64
C ALA A 7 -10.25 18.25 -7.15
N GLY A 8 -9.07 18.45 -7.75
CA GLY A 8 -8.94 18.48 -9.21
C GLY A 8 -9.25 17.11 -9.84
N SER A 9 -9.92 17.11 -11.00
CA SER A 9 -10.47 15.92 -11.69
C SER A 9 -9.45 14.87 -12.16
N ARG A 10 -8.15 15.18 -12.09
CA ARG A 10 -7.04 14.28 -12.47
C ARG A 10 -6.21 13.77 -11.29
N ASN A 11 -6.75 13.84 -10.08
CA ASN A 11 -6.07 13.43 -8.84
C ASN A 11 -6.36 11.96 -8.46
N LYS A 12 -5.31 11.12 -8.40
CA LYS A 12 -5.42 9.70 -7.99
C LYS A 12 -6.08 9.50 -6.61
N ASN A 13 -5.88 10.44 -5.70
CA ASN A 13 -6.44 10.37 -4.34
C ASN A 13 -7.95 10.67 -4.33
N ALA A 14 -8.46 11.41 -5.32
CA ALA A 14 -9.90 11.56 -5.53
C ALA A 14 -10.50 10.31 -6.19
N TYR A 15 -9.76 9.61 -7.07
CA TYR A 15 -10.23 8.36 -7.69
C TYR A 15 -10.54 7.28 -6.65
N LYS A 16 -9.73 7.16 -5.58
CA LYS A 16 -10.04 6.27 -4.43
C LYS A 16 -11.49 6.45 -3.94
N VAL A 17 -11.87 7.71 -3.72
CA VAL A 17 -13.19 8.09 -3.19
C VAL A 17 -14.28 7.89 -4.23
N LEU A 18 -14.07 8.32 -5.47
CA LEU A 18 -15.08 8.24 -6.54
C LEU A 18 -15.36 6.79 -6.97
N ILE A 19 -14.34 5.92 -6.97
CA ILE A 19 -14.51 4.48 -7.25
C ILE A 19 -15.23 3.81 -6.08
N ALA A 20 -14.80 4.04 -4.83
CA ALA A 20 -15.50 3.54 -3.65
C ALA A 20 -16.97 4.00 -3.60
N ALA A 21 -17.24 5.25 -3.95
CA ALA A 21 -18.60 5.81 -4.05
C ALA A 21 -19.45 5.06 -5.09
N LYS A 22 -18.93 4.86 -6.31
CA LYS A 22 -19.60 4.12 -7.39
C LYS A 22 -19.95 2.68 -6.96
N TYR A 23 -19.02 1.98 -6.31
CA TYR A 23 -19.24 0.61 -5.80
C TYR A 23 -20.28 0.55 -4.69
N SER A 24 -20.32 1.56 -3.83
CA SER A 24 -21.20 1.60 -2.64
C SER A 24 -22.61 2.09 -2.94
N ASP A 25 -22.89 2.47 -4.20
CA ASP A 25 -24.09 3.21 -4.63
C ASP A 25 -24.29 4.52 -3.83
N VAL A 26 -23.20 5.23 -3.56
CA VAL A 26 -23.17 6.50 -2.81
C VAL A 26 -22.92 7.65 -3.77
N ARG A 27 -23.85 8.62 -3.81
CA ARG A 27 -23.70 9.83 -4.64
C ARG A 27 -22.74 10.83 -3.99
N VAL A 28 -21.53 10.95 -4.54
CA VAL A 28 -20.56 12.00 -4.25
C VAL A 28 -20.45 12.95 -5.45
N LYS A 29 -20.67 14.25 -5.27
CA LYS A 29 -20.42 15.27 -6.30
C LYS A 29 -18.99 15.75 -6.22
N LEU A 30 -18.21 15.66 -7.30
CA LEU A 30 -16.93 16.36 -7.42
C LEU A 30 -17.17 17.87 -7.66
N VAL A 31 -16.39 18.73 -7.02
CA VAL A 31 -16.41 20.18 -7.25
C VAL A 31 -15.92 20.51 -8.66
N GLU A 32 -16.72 21.29 -9.39
CA GLU A 32 -16.37 21.82 -10.71
C GLU A 32 -15.36 22.97 -10.57
N ASN A 33 -14.46 23.11 -11.55
CA ASN A 33 -13.47 24.20 -11.62
C ASN A 33 -12.51 24.31 -10.41
N PHE A 34 -12.26 23.21 -9.69
CA PHE A 34 -11.28 23.18 -8.60
C PHE A 34 -9.84 23.33 -9.14
N ASP A 35 -9.14 24.39 -8.75
CA ASP A 35 -7.76 24.68 -9.17
C ASP A 35 -6.74 24.45 -8.04
N MET A 36 -5.64 23.78 -8.36
CA MET A 36 -4.64 23.33 -7.40
C MET A 36 -3.47 24.31 -7.32
N GLY A 37 -3.40 25.03 -6.20
CA GLY A 37 -2.57 26.22 -6.00
C GLY A 37 -3.42 27.43 -5.59
N VAL A 38 -4.69 27.46 -6.01
CA VAL A 38 -5.63 28.56 -5.76
C VAL A 38 -6.78 28.11 -4.84
N SER A 39 -7.62 27.16 -5.27
CA SER A 39 -8.82 26.74 -4.52
C SER A 39 -8.48 26.10 -3.17
N ASN A 40 -7.34 25.39 -3.07
CA ASN A 40 -6.87 24.78 -1.82
C ASN A 40 -6.11 25.75 -0.89
N LYS A 41 -6.03 27.04 -1.23
CA LYS A 41 -5.33 28.08 -0.46
C LYS A 41 -6.25 29.18 0.06
N THR A 42 -7.55 29.14 -0.23
CA THR A 42 -8.51 30.09 0.33
C THR A 42 -8.68 29.87 1.84
N PRO A 43 -8.98 30.91 2.64
CA PRO A 43 -9.31 30.76 4.05
C PRO A 43 -10.46 29.77 4.29
N GLU A 44 -11.38 29.65 3.34
CA GLU A 44 -12.54 28.76 3.36
C GLU A 44 -12.11 27.29 3.27
N PHE A 45 -11.20 26.98 2.34
CA PHE A 45 -10.66 25.63 2.22
C PHE A 45 -9.76 25.26 3.40
N LEU A 46 -8.97 26.20 3.91
CA LEU A 46 -8.08 25.95 5.05
C LEU A 46 -8.83 25.72 6.37
N LYS A 47 -10.08 26.22 6.51
CA LYS A 47 -11.00 25.83 7.60
C LYS A 47 -11.46 24.37 7.51
N MET A 48 -11.51 23.78 6.31
CA MET A 48 -11.88 22.37 6.10
C MET A 48 -10.67 21.43 6.20
N ASN A 49 -9.50 21.87 5.74
CA ASN A 49 -8.24 21.14 5.87
C ASN A 49 -7.05 22.12 6.06
N PRO A 50 -6.53 22.28 7.29
CA PRO A 50 -5.42 23.18 7.59
C PRO A 50 -4.14 22.90 6.79
N MET A 51 -3.94 21.67 6.29
CA MET A 51 -2.78 21.31 5.46
C MET A 51 -2.90 21.82 4.00
N GLY A 52 -4.07 22.31 3.58
CA GLY A 52 -4.32 22.71 2.19
C GLY A 52 -4.18 21.55 1.19
N LYS A 53 -4.35 20.29 1.63
CA LYS A 53 -4.26 19.08 0.81
C LYS A 53 -5.63 18.68 0.25
N VAL A 54 -5.62 17.91 -0.84
CA VAL A 54 -6.81 17.35 -1.51
C VAL A 54 -6.69 15.83 -1.66
N PRO A 55 -7.80 15.07 -1.63
CA PRO A 55 -9.19 15.52 -1.47
C PRO A 55 -9.60 15.93 -0.05
N VAL A 56 -10.72 16.66 0.02
CA VAL A 56 -11.53 16.89 1.23
C VAL A 56 -12.99 16.57 0.86
N LEU A 57 -13.74 15.97 1.79
CA LEU A 57 -15.17 15.66 1.64
C LEU A 57 -15.99 16.52 2.61
N GLU A 58 -16.96 17.27 2.09
CA GLU A 58 -18.04 17.86 2.88
C GLU A 58 -19.13 16.81 3.14
N THR A 59 -19.55 16.69 4.40
CA THR A 59 -20.63 15.80 4.84
C THR A 59 -21.65 16.60 5.68
N PRO A 60 -22.86 16.08 5.95
CA PRO A 60 -23.85 16.78 6.79
C PRO A 60 -23.34 17.09 8.20
N ASP A 61 -22.39 16.30 8.70
CA ASP A 61 -21.90 16.29 10.08
C ASP A 61 -20.53 16.97 10.24
N GLY A 62 -19.92 17.41 9.14
CA GLY A 62 -18.61 18.06 9.11
C GLY A 62 -17.73 17.67 7.92
N HIS A 63 -16.48 18.13 7.93
CA HIS A 63 -15.49 17.91 6.86
C HIS A 63 -14.57 16.74 7.20
N ILE A 64 -14.22 15.93 6.19
CA ILE A 64 -13.26 14.83 6.31
C ILE A 64 -12.12 15.05 5.31
N TYR A 65 -10.87 15.02 5.79
CA TYR A 65 -9.67 15.01 4.95
C TYR A 65 -8.91 13.67 5.07
N GLU A 66 -7.84 13.54 4.29
CA GLU A 66 -7.12 12.30 3.95
C GLU A 66 -7.93 11.25 3.15
N SER A 67 -7.41 10.93 1.95
CA SER A 67 -8.14 10.15 0.94
C SER A 67 -8.56 8.75 1.37
N ASN A 68 -7.74 8.06 2.15
CA ASN A 68 -8.06 6.73 2.67
C ASN A 68 -9.16 6.81 3.74
N ALA A 69 -9.19 7.86 4.57
CA ALA A 69 -10.24 8.07 5.58
C ALA A 69 -11.58 8.43 4.92
N ILE A 70 -11.57 9.33 3.93
CA ILE A 70 -12.74 9.67 3.13
C ILE A 70 -13.31 8.43 2.42
N ALA A 71 -12.45 7.59 1.82
CA ALA A 71 -12.91 6.38 1.15
C ALA A 71 -13.52 5.35 2.12
N ARG A 72 -12.91 5.15 3.31
CA ARG A 72 -13.48 4.31 4.40
C ARG A 72 -14.85 4.84 4.86
N TYR A 73 -15.01 6.15 5.02
CA TYR A 73 -16.31 6.77 5.37
C TYR A 73 -17.35 6.48 4.28
N VAL A 74 -17.03 6.76 3.02
CA VAL A 74 -17.93 6.51 1.88
C VAL A 74 -18.34 5.04 1.75
N THR A 75 -17.44 4.08 1.99
CA THR A 75 -17.82 2.65 2.01
C THR A 75 -18.75 2.31 3.17
N ARG A 76 -18.51 2.87 4.36
CA ARG A 76 -19.28 2.58 5.58
C ARG A 76 -20.67 3.21 5.62
N LEU A 77 -20.99 4.14 4.72
CA LEU A 77 -22.35 4.68 4.55
C LEU A 77 -23.35 3.65 3.97
N LYS A 78 -22.88 2.49 3.49
CA LYS A 78 -23.73 1.38 3.03
C LYS A 78 -23.53 0.18 3.95
N GLU A 79 -24.60 -0.27 4.58
CA GLU A 79 -24.59 -1.53 5.35
C GLU A 79 -24.25 -2.72 4.45
N ASN A 80 -23.54 -3.72 5.01
CA ASN A 80 -23.14 -4.95 4.31
C ASN A 80 -22.35 -4.72 3.01
N ASN A 81 -21.60 -3.61 2.93
CA ASN A 81 -20.78 -3.27 1.77
C ASN A 81 -19.60 -4.25 1.61
N PRO A 82 -19.50 -5.02 0.50
CA PRO A 82 -18.44 -5.99 0.30
C PRO A 82 -17.04 -5.35 0.25
N LEU A 83 -16.93 -4.05 -0.06
CA LEU A 83 -15.65 -3.35 -0.04
C LEU A 83 -14.96 -3.33 1.34
N TYR A 84 -15.71 -3.51 2.42
CA TYR A 84 -15.18 -3.48 3.77
C TYR A 84 -14.97 -4.87 4.40
N GLY A 85 -15.26 -5.97 3.69
CA GLY A 85 -15.18 -7.34 4.22
C GLY A 85 -16.35 -7.71 5.14
N CYS A 86 -16.33 -8.91 5.75
CA CYS A 86 -17.37 -9.39 6.66
C CYS A 86 -16.87 -10.00 7.99
N SER A 87 -15.55 -9.98 8.24
CA SER A 87 -14.96 -10.55 9.46
C SER A 87 -13.78 -9.72 9.98
N LEU A 88 -13.46 -9.83 11.28
CA LEU A 88 -12.37 -9.08 11.92
C LEU A 88 -11.00 -9.31 11.25
N ILE A 89 -10.75 -10.51 10.72
CA ILE A 89 -9.50 -10.84 10.03
C ILE A 89 -9.45 -10.26 8.62
N GLU A 90 -10.58 -10.19 7.91
CA GLU A 90 -10.66 -9.45 6.64
C GLU A 90 -10.52 -7.96 6.85
N TYR A 91 -11.10 -7.39 7.92
CA TYR A 91 -10.90 -5.99 8.29
C TYR A 91 -9.41 -5.70 8.52
N ALA A 92 -8.72 -6.54 9.31
CA ALA A 92 -7.29 -6.42 9.54
C ALA A 92 -6.47 -6.49 8.25
N HIS A 93 -6.76 -7.44 7.34
CA HIS A 93 -6.06 -7.54 6.06
C HIS A 93 -6.36 -6.37 5.11
N ILE A 94 -7.59 -5.85 5.09
CA ILE A 94 -7.95 -4.67 4.28
C ILE A 94 -7.15 -3.46 4.75
N GLU A 95 -7.12 -3.20 6.07
CA GLU A 95 -6.38 -2.07 6.62
C GLU A 95 -4.86 -2.24 6.44
N GLN A 96 -4.31 -3.45 6.65
CA GLN A 96 -2.91 -3.79 6.36
C GLN A 96 -2.52 -3.43 4.91
N TRP A 97 -3.35 -3.78 3.93
CA TRP A 97 -3.07 -3.48 2.52
C TRP A 97 -3.27 -2.01 2.16
N ILE A 98 -4.19 -1.30 2.82
CA ILE A 98 -4.36 0.16 2.65
C ILE A 98 -3.12 0.91 3.15
N ASP A 99 -2.59 0.49 4.30
CA ASP A 99 -1.41 1.13 4.89
C ASP A 99 -0.14 0.73 4.14
N PHE A 100 0.05 -0.54 3.75
CA PHE A 100 1.13 -0.96 2.83
C PHE A 100 1.09 -0.19 1.50
N ALA A 101 -0.09 -0.07 0.88
CA ALA A 101 -0.26 0.70 -0.35
C ALA A 101 0.11 2.18 -0.18
N SER A 102 0.10 2.73 1.03
CA SER A 102 0.39 4.14 1.32
C SER A 102 1.84 4.37 1.76
N LEU A 103 2.38 3.49 2.59
CA LEU A 103 3.73 3.60 3.17
C LEU A 103 4.81 3.02 2.25
N GLU A 104 4.55 1.86 1.62
CA GLU A 104 5.54 1.14 0.82
C GLU A 104 5.39 1.40 -0.69
N ILE A 105 4.16 1.56 -1.18
CA ILE A 105 3.91 1.89 -2.60
C ILE A 105 3.87 3.41 -2.82
N ASP A 106 2.89 4.12 -2.23
CA ASP A 106 2.64 5.53 -2.59
C ASP A 106 3.78 6.47 -2.21
N ASN A 107 4.35 6.34 -1.01
CA ASN A 107 5.45 7.16 -0.55
C ASN A 107 6.66 7.07 -1.51
N ASN A 108 7.13 5.86 -1.79
CA ASN A 108 8.24 5.62 -2.73
C ASN A 108 7.88 6.10 -4.16
N MET A 109 6.64 5.87 -4.62
CA MET A 109 6.16 6.34 -5.92
C MET A 109 6.19 7.86 -6.04
N LEU A 110 5.81 8.59 -4.98
CA LEU A 110 5.80 10.06 -4.97
C LEU A 110 7.22 10.64 -4.81
N CYS A 111 8.10 9.99 -4.04
CA CYS A 111 9.53 10.35 -4.00
C CYS A 111 10.23 10.20 -5.35
N TRP A 112 9.84 9.22 -6.17
CA TRP A 112 10.30 9.08 -7.56
C TRP A 112 9.63 10.09 -8.51
N PHE A 113 8.32 10.31 -8.36
CA PHE A 113 7.55 11.17 -9.27
C PHE A 113 7.81 12.66 -9.11
N TYR A 114 7.79 13.19 -7.88
CA TYR A 114 7.80 14.62 -7.64
C TYR A 114 9.04 15.37 -8.15
N PRO A 115 10.28 14.85 -8.03
CA PRO A 115 11.44 15.51 -8.62
C PRO A 115 11.38 15.56 -10.15
N ARG A 116 11.00 14.44 -10.78
CA ARG A 116 10.85 14.33 -12.24
C ARG A 116 9.72 15.20 -12.80
N ALA A 117 8.70 15.47 -12.00
CA ALA A 117 7.58 16.35 -12.35
C ALA A 117 7.78 17.82 -11.93
N GLY A 118 8.95 18.20 -11.38
CA GLY A 118 9.27 19.57 -11.00
C GLY A 118 8.63 20.06 -9.69
N TYR A 119 8.04 19.16 -8.89
CA TYR A 119 7.45 19.47 -7.58
C TYR A 119 8.44 19.34 -6.41
N ALA A 120 9.64 18.83 -6.65
CA ALA A 120 10.71 18.69 -5.66
C ALA A 120 12.10 18.83 -6.32
N VAL A 121 13.15 19.00 -5.51
CA VAL A 121 14.54 19.00 -5.99
C VAL A 121 14.96 17.59 -6.37
N TYR A 122 15.59 17.42 -7.54
CA TYR A 122 16.16 16.15 -7.98
C TYR A 122 17.51 15.87 -7.29
N LEU A 123 17.57 14.73 -6.60
CA LEU A 123 18.75 14.21 -5.91
C LEU A 123 18.88 12.71 -6.25
N PRO A 124 19.88 12.29 -7.04
CA PRO A 124 19.97 10.91 -7.55
C PRO A 124 19.83 9.82 -6.48
N ALA A 125 20.56 9.93 -5.37
CA ALA A 125 20.54 8.94 -4.28
C ALA A 125 19.15 8.80 -3.61
N ILE A 126 18.32 9.85 -3.62
CA ILE A 126 16.95 9.79 -3.09
C ILE A 126 16.02 9.09 -4.07
N GLU A 127 16.19 9.33 -5.38
CA GLU A 127 15.45 8.61 -6.41
C GLU A 127 15.84 7.13 -6.46
N GLU A 128 17.13 6.81 -6.40
CA GLU A 128 17.64 5.42 -6.35
C GLU A 128 17.10 4.67 -5.12
N ALA A 129 17.11 5.30 -3.94
CA ALA A 129 16.54 4.73 -2.73
C ALA A 129 15.01 4.51 -2.84
N ALA A 130 14.28 5.46 -3.42
CA ALA A 130 12.84 5.34 -3.65
C ALA A 130 12.50 4.23 -4.67
N ILE A 131 13.27 4.10 -5.76
CA ILE A 131 13.13 3.02 -6.74
C ILE A 131 13.42 1.66 -6.08
N ALA A 132 14.48 1.55 -5.27
CA ALA A 132 14.81 0.32 -4.55
C ALA A 132 13.74 -0.06 -3.50
N GLY A 133 13.20 0.93 -2.78
CA GLY A 133 12.07 0.75 -1.86
C GLY A 133 10.81 0.26 -2.59
N LEU A 134 10.44 0.92 -3.68
CA LEU A 134 9.30 0.52 -4.51
C LEU A 134 9.48 -0.88 -5.11
N LYS A 135 10.67 -1.25 -5.59
CA LYS A 135 10.93 -2.59 -6.12
C LYS A 135 10.72 -3.68 -5.06
N ARG A 136 11.22 -3.48 -3.84
CA ARG A 136 11.00 -4.41 -2.71
C ARG A 136 9.51 -4.59 -2.39
N ALA A 137 8.76 -3.48 -2.38
CA ALA A 137 7.31 -3.49 -2.15
C ALA A 137 6.55 -4.19 -3.29
N LEU A 138 6.94 -3.94 -4.54
CA LEU A 138 6.37 -4.60 -5.72
C LEU A 138 6.73 -6.09 -5.78
N GLU A 139 7.90 -6.52 -5.30
CA GLU A 139 8.29 -7.93 -5.21
C GLU A 139 7.45 -8.71 -4.21
N ALA A 140 7.24 -8.15 -3.01
CA ALA A 140 6.35 -8.72 -1.99
C ALA A 140 4.89 -8.80 -2.51
N LEU A 141 4.40 -7.73 -3.14
CA LEU A 141 3.08 -7.68 -3.76
C LEU A 141 2.93 -8.66 -4.93
N ASN A 142 3.96 -8.80 -5.77
CA ASN A 142 4.00 -9.75 -6.89
C ASN A 142 3.94 -11.20 -6.39
N THR A 143 4.68 -11.50 -5.33
CA THR A 143 4.71 -12.81 -4.68
C THR A 143 3.33 -13.16 -4.08
N TYR A 144 2.69 -12.21 -3.39
CA TYR A 144 1.33 -12.41 -2.87
C TYR A 144 0.30 -12.64 -3.99
N LEU A 145 0.37 -11.83 -5.05
CA LEU A 145 -0.52 -11.89 -6.22
C LEU A 145 -0.23 -13.08 -7.16
N ALA A 146 0.82 -13.88 -6.91
CA ALA A 146 1.06 -15.12 -7.65
C ALA A 146 -0.06 -16.14 -7.41
N SER A 147 -0.61 -16.19 -6.19
CA SER A 147 -1.68 -17.13 -5.79
C SER A 147 -3.04 -16.47 -5.50
N ASN A 148 -3.10 -15.12 -5.49
CA ASN A 148 -4.32 -14.37 -5.17
C ASN A 148 -4.76 -13.48 -6.35
N THR A 149 -6.07 -13.43 -6.60
CA THR A 149 -6.70 -12.58 -7.64
C THR A 149 -6.87 -11.13 -7.17
N PHE A 150 -7.21 -10.96 -5.90
CA PHE A 150 -7.43 -9.68 -5.20
C PHE A 150 -6.64 -9.68 -3.89
N LEU A 151 -6.58 -8.52 -3.20
CA LEU A 151 -5.77 -8.37 -1.99
C LEU A 151 -6.37 -9.03 -0.75
N VAL A 152 -7.70 -9.19 -0.68
CA VAL A 152 -8.38 -9.84 0.45
C VAL A 152 -9.55 -10.67 -0.05
N GLY A 153 -9.55 -11.96 0.26
CA GLY A 153 -10.59 -12.89 -0.15
C GLY A 153 -10.66 -13.12 -1.67
N ASN A 154 -11.87 -13.32 -2.19
CA ASN A 154 -12.12 -13.66 -3.60
C ASN A 154 -12.90 -12.57 -4.37
N THR A 155 -12.97 -11.36 -3.83
CA THR A 155 -13.73 -10.22 -4.36
C THR A 155 -12.96 -8.92 -4.18
N VAL A 156 -13.24 -7.91 -5.01
CA VAL A 156 -12.63 -6.58 -4.85
C VAL A 156 -13.01 -5.98 -3.50
N THR A 157 -12.01 -5.47 -2.78
CA THR A 157 -12.16 -4.72 -1.52
C THR A 157 -11.69 -3.26 -1.65
N LEU A 158 -11.85 -2.46 -0.59
CA LEU A 158 -11.33 -1.09 -0.53
C LEU A 158 -9.80 -1.06 -0.64
N ALA A 159 -9.11 -2.10 -0.16
CA ALA A 159 -7.66 -2.25 -0.32
C ALA A 159 -7.26 -2.27 -1.80
N ASP A 160 -8.00 -3.01 -2.63
CA ASP A 160 -7.71 -3.14 -4.06
C ASP A 160 -7.87 -1.81 -4.81
N ILE A 161 -8.94 -1.07 -4.47
CA ILE A 161 -9.20 0.27 -5.02
C ILE A 161 -8.06 1.23 -4.67
N ILE A 162 -7.62 1.23 -3.40
CA ILE A 162 -6.56 2.13 -2.91
C ILE A 162 -5.19 1.75 -3.50
N MET A 163 -4.86 0.46 -3.56
CA MET A 163 -3.65 -0.06 -4.21
C MET A 163 -3.59 0.36 -5.68
N THR A 164 -4.65 0.08 -6.44
CA THR A 164 -4.72 0.42 -7.88
C THR A 164 -4.58 1.94 -8.10
N CYS A 165 -5.22 2.75 -7.25
CA CYS A 165 -5.10 4.21 -7.33
C CYS A 165 -3.68 4.72 -7.01
N ASN A 166 -2.93 4.08 -6.09
CA ASN A 166 -1.55 4.48 -5.79
C ASN A 166 -0.56 4.02 -6.88
N LEU A 167 -0.76 2.82 -7.44
CA LEU A 167 0.01 2.31 -8.58
C LEU A 167 -0.15 3.14 -9.87
N TYR A 168 -1.26 3.89 -10.01
CA TYR A 168 -1.61 4.70 -11.19
C TYR A 168 -0.49 5.63 -11.69
N ILE A 169 0.22 6.33 -10.79
CA ILE A 169 1.31 7.23 -11.20
C ILE A 169 2.46 6.43 -11.84
N GLY A 170 2.78 5.27 -11.27
CA GLY A 170 3.81 4.38 -11.78
C GLY A 170 3.50 3.92 -13.19
N PHE A 171 2.37 3.22 -13.38
CA PHE A 171 1.98 2.66 -14.69
C PHE A 171 1.75 3.73 -15.77
N LYS A 172 1.39 4.97 -15.40
CA LYS A 172 1.10 6.02 -16.36
C LYS A 172 2.30 6.92 -16.72
N TYR A 173 3.26 7.09 -15.80
CA TYR A 173 4.29 8.14 -15.95
C TYR A 173 5.74 7.69 -15.70
N LEU A 174 6.00 6.53 -15.05
CA LEU A 174 7.35 6.16 -14.59
C LEU A 174 7.79 4.75 -14.99
N MET A 175 6.93 3.75 -14.78
CA MET A 175 7.26 2.34 -14.93
C MET A 175 7.17 1.93 -16.40
N THR A 176 8.31 1.92 -17.09
CA THR A 176 8.42 1.37 -18.45
C THR A 176 8.02 -0.12 -18.47
N LYS A 177 7.64 -0.64 -19.65
CA LYS A 177 7.31 -2.07 -19.81
C LYS A 177 8.45 -3.02 -19.40
N LYS A 178 9.71 -2.58 -19.48
CA LYS A 178 10.86 -3.32 -18.93
C LYS A 178 10.76 -3.45 -17.41
N PHE A 179 10.44 -2.35 -16.71
CA PHE A 179 10.28 -2.33 -15.26
C PHE A 179 9.07 -3.17 -14.81
N THR A 180 7.90 -3.05 -15.49
CA THR A 180 6.71 -3.82 -15.10
C THR A 180 6.85 -5.32 -15.40
N SER A 181 7.68 -5.71 -16.38
CA SER A 181 7.95 -7.12 -16.68
C SER A 181 8.69 -7.88 -15.57
N GLU A 182 9.30 -7.17 -14.62
CA GLU A 182 9.86 -7.76 -13.39
C GLU A 182 8.76 -8.18 -12.39
N PHE A 183 7.54 -7.64 -12.52
CA PHE A 183 6.41 -7.83 -11.60
C PHE A 183 5.12 -8.26 -12.32
N PRO A 184 5.12 -9.39 -13.06
CA PRO A 184 4.04 -9.79 -13.96
C PRO A 184 2.67 -10.00 -13.27
N HIS A 185 2.65 -10.42 -12.00
CA HIS A 185 1.41 -10.60 -11.25
C HIS A 185 0.80 -9.27 -10.80
N VAL A 186 1.64 -8.26 -10.54
CA VAL A 186 1.19 -6.87 -10.27
C VAL A 186 0.70 -6.20 -11.54
N GLU A 187 1.39 -6.38 -12.67
CA GLU A 187 0.95 -5.84 -13.95
C GLU A 187 -0.40 -6.44 -14.39
N ARG A 188 -0.54 -7.77 -14.36
CA ARG A 188 -1.82 -8.46 -14.60
C ARG A 188 -2.94 -7.94 -13.68
N TYR A 189 -2.64 -7.76 -12.39
CA TYR A 189 -3.60 -7.26 -11.40
C TYR A 189 -4.03 -5.82 -11.70
N TYR A 190 -3.09 -4.92 -11.98
CA TYR A 190 -3.38 -3.51 -12.28
C TYR A 190 -4.25 -3.36 -13.54
N TRP A 191 -3.95 -4.10 -14.61
CA TRP A 191 -4.78 -4.09 -15.82
C TRP A 191 -6.15 -4.71 -15.56
N ALA A 192 -6.26 -5.85 -14.88
CA ALA A 192 -7.57 -6.42 -14.50
C ALA A 192 -8.43 -5.43 -13.68
N MET A 193 -7.83 -4.70 -12.74
CA MET A 193 -8.52 -3.70 -11.91
C MET A 193 -8.92 -2.42 -12.66
N THR A 194 -8.29 -2.11 -13.80
CA THR A 194 -8.57 -0.88 -14.58
C THR A 194 -9.42 -1.14 -15.83
N GLU A 195 -9.21 -2.26 -16.52
CA GLU A 195 -9.97 -2.65 -17.72
C GLU A 195 -11.41 -3.09 -17.41
N SER A 196 -11.65 -3.73 -16.26
CA SER A 196 -12.96 -4.32 -15.92
C SER A 196 -14.11 -3.32 -15.76
N GLY A 197 -13.86 -2.01 -15.83
CA GLY A 197 -14.89 -0.96 -15.69
C GLY A 197 -15.62 -0.99 -14.33
N VAL A 198 -14.95 -1.54 -13.31
CA VAL A 198 -15.43 -2.67 -12.50
C VAL A 198 -16.90 -2.58 -12.04
N PRO A 199 -17.66 -3.67 -12.30
CA PRO A 199 -18.06 -4.59 -11.22
C PRO A 199 -17.93 -6.08 -11.61
N ILE A 200 -17.33 -6.92 -10.75
CA ILE A 200 -17.40 -8.39 -10.89
C ILE A 200 -18.16 -9.00 -9.72
N SER A 201 -19.45 -9.23 -9.93
CA SER A 201 -20.27 -10.08 -9.05
C SER A 201 -20.48 -11.44 -9.71
N SER A 202 -19.76 -12.46 -9.23
CA SER A 202 -20.23 -13.86 -9.26
C SER A 202 -19.35 -14.74 -8.36
N ALA A 203 -19.64 -14.72 -7.05
CA ALA A 203 -19.03 -15.64 -6.09
C ALA A 203 -19.55 -17.07 -6.32
N LYS A 204 -19.03 -17.77 -7.34
CA LYS A 204 -19.39 -19.15 -7.65
C LYS A 204 -18.73 -20.08 -6.62
N LYS A 205 -19.50 -20.46 -5.59
CA LYS A 205 -19.06 -21.32 -4.48
C LYS A 205 -18.21 -22.50 -4.95
N THR A 206 -16.95 -22.55 -4.53
CA THR A 206 -16.14 -23.76 -4.52
C THR A 206 -16.28 -24.46 -3.15
N ALA A 207 -16.39 -25.78 -3.19
CA ALA A 207 -16.52 -26.62 -2.00
C ALA A 207 -15.19 -26.69 -1.20
N PRO A 208 -15.22 -27.01 0.11
CA PRO A 208 -14.00 -27.13 0.90
C PRO A 208 -13.03 -28.17 0.34
N ALA A 209 -11.72 -27.92 0.51
CA ALA A 209 -10.67 -28.83 0.10
C ALA A 209 -10.80 -30.19 0.81
N LYS A 210 -10.61 -31.28 0.07
CA LYS A 210 -10.48 -32.62 0.67
C LYS A 210 -9.13 -32.75 1.35
N GLU A 211 -9.14 -33.28 2.57
CA GLU A 211 -7.95 -33.69 3.30
C GLU A 211 -7.20 -34.81 2.56
N SER A 212 -5.87 -34.83 2.68
CA SER A 212 -4.99 -35.85 2.11
C SER A 212 -4.18 -36.55 3.21
N THR A 213 -4.83 -37.50 3.90
CA THR A 213 -4.18 -38.37 4.89
C THR A 213 -3.46 -39.57 4.24
N LYS A 214 -2.49 -40.10 4.99
CA LYS A 214 -1.51 -41.18 4.65
C LYS A 214 -2.20 -42.53 4.27
N ALA A 215 -1.56 -43.54 3.67
CA ALA A 215 -0.13 -43.91 3.60
C ALA A 215 0.24 -44.82 2.40
N LYS A 216 1.52 -45.24 2.30
CA LYS A 216 2.04 -46.37 1.48
C LYS A 216 1.91 -47.73 2.22
N PRO A 217 2.10 -48.89 1.53
CA PRO A 217 3.41 -49.59 1.53
C PRO A 217 3.86 -50.00 0.09
N GLU A 218 5.16 -49.88 -0.28
CA GLU A 218 6.19 -50.96 -0.46
C GLU A 218 6.11 -51.68 -1.83
N SER A 219 7.18 -52.22 -2.43
CA SER A 219 8.64 -52.27 -2.17
C SER A 219 9.42 -51.79 -3.45
N GLU A 220 10.66 -52.12 -3.88
CA GLU A 220 11.79 -52.92 -3.36
C GLU A 220 13.15 -52.58 -4.06
N THR A 221 14.24 -52.36 -3.30
CA THR A 221 15.67 -52.53 -3.72
C THR A 221 16.26 -51.70 -4.89
N LYS A 222 17.59 -51.48 -5.04
CA LYS A 222 18.80 -52.02 -4.36
C LYS A 222 20.01 -51.05 -4.49
N LYS A 223 20.84 -50.97 -3.43
CA LYS A 223 22.32 -50.75 -3.41
C LYS A 223 22.94 -49.51 -4.14
N GLU A 224 24.05 -48.90 -3.71
CA GLU A 224 24.89 -49.06 -2.50
C GLU A 224 25.63 -47.73 -2.16
N GLN A 225 26.28 -47.67 -0.99
CA GLN A 225 27.11 -46.56 -0.48
C GLN A 225 28.57 -47.08 -0.30
N PRO A 226 29.64 -46.25 -0.06
CA PRO A 226 29.71 -45.34 1.09
C PRO A 226 30.53 -44.03 0.93
N LYS A 227 30.59 -43.26 2.03
CA LYS A 227 31.46 -42.10 2.30
C LYS A 227 32.62 -42.53 3.24
N PRO A 228 33.71 -41.73 3.35
CA PRO A 228 33.91 -40.91 4.56
C PRO A 228 34.34 -39.45 4.20
N LYS A 229 34.29 -38.38 5.02
CA LYS A 229 34.52 -38.13 6.48
C LYS A 229 36.01 -38.18 6.88
N ALA A 230 36.56 -37.26 7.70
CA ALA A 230 36.06 -35.96 8.22
C ALA A 230 37.23 -35.10 8.80
N GLU A 231 36.90 -33.88 9.30
CA GLU A 231 37.73 -32.99 10.17
C GLU A 231 39.08 -32.47 9.55
N GLU A 232 39.80 -31.44 10.05
CA GLU A 232 39.83 -30.71 11.35
C GLU A 232 39.77 -29.15 11.24
N HIS A 233 40.04 -28.46 12.36
CA HIS A 233 39.94 -27.00 12.61
C HIS A 233 41.10 -26.12 12.07
N ALA A 234 40.83 -24.80 12.00
CA ALA A 234 41.80 -23.72 12.21
C ALA A 234 41.09 -22.50 12.87
N GLU A 235 41.83 -21.63 13.55
CA GLU A 235 41.30 -20.58 14.44
C GLU A 235 41.33 -19.14 13.84
N GLU A 236 41.10 -18.14 14.69
CA GLU A 236 40.62 -16.77 14.39
C GLU A 236 41.67 -15.78 13.87
N GLU A 237 41.21 -14.75 13.15
CA GLU A 237 41.71 -13.37 13.31
C GLU A 237 40.50 -12.39 13.30
N GLU A 238 40.38 -11.56 14.33
CA GLU A 238 39.36 -10.49 14.38
C GLU A 238 39.78 -9.26 13.57
N VAL A 239 38.94 -8.84 12.61
CA VAL A 239 39.10 -7.52 11.95
C VAL A 239 38.46 -6.43 12.81
N PRO A 240 39.20 -5.41 13.27
CA PRO A 240 38.69 -4.41 14.21
C PRO A 240 37.62 -3.51 13.57
N LYS A 241 36.48 -3.39 14.25
CA LYS A 241 35.36 -2.53 13.84
C LYS A 241 35.76 -1.05 13.88
N PRO A 242 35.35 -0.22 12.90
CA PRO A 242 35.56 1.23 12.96
C PRO A 242 34.77 1.82 14.14
N LYS A 243 35.39 2.73 14.90
CA LYS A 243 34.77 3.38 16.07
C LYS A 243 33.60 4.25 15.64
N ASN A 244 32.53 4.26 16.44
CA ASN A 244 31.35 5.07 16.16
C ASN A 244 31.67 6.55 16.51
N PRO A 245 31.45 7.52 15.61
CA PRO A 245 31.72 8.94 15.90
C PRO A 245 30.90 9.50 17.07
N LEU A 246 29.84 8.82 17.52
CA LEU A 246 29.09 9.17 18.73
C LEU A 246 29.88 8.91 20.04
N ASP A 247 30.86 8.00 20.03
CA ASP A 247 31.68 7.65 21.21
C ASP A 247 32.67 8.79 21.60
N LEU A 248 32.77 9.83 20.77
CA LEU A 248 33.62 11.01 20.99
C LEU A 248 32.88 12.20 21.63
N LEU A 249 31.58 12.06 21.92
CA LEU A 249 30.79 13.11 22.54
C LEU A 249 31.02 13.15 24.07
N PRO A 250 31.23 14.32 24.68
CA PRO A 250 31.31 14.43 26.14
C PRO A 250 29.94 14.08 26.76
N PRO A 251 29.93 13.46 27.96
CA PRO A 251 28.68 13.04 28.60
C PRO A 251 27.74 14.23 28.84
N SER A 252 26.45 14.01 28.55
CA SER A 252 25.42 15.04 28.64
C SER A 252 25.25 15.55 30.08
N LYS A 253 25.11 16.87 30.24
CA LYS A 253 24.84 17.53 31.54
C LYS A 253 23.35 17.51 31.94
N MET A 254 22.51 16.72 31.28
CA MET A 254 21.10 16.58 31.67
C MET A 254 20.96 15.65 32.88
N LEU A 255 20.92 16.25 34.07
CA LEU A 255 20.39 15.61 35.27
C LEU A 255 18.87 15.46 35.11
N LEU A 256 18.45 14.28 34.68
CA LEU A 256 17.04 13.87 34.55
C LEU A 256 16.79 12.58 35.34
N ASP A 257 16.97 12.65 36.66
CA ASP A 257 16.28 11.75 37.61
C ASP A 257 16.41 12.28 39.05
N GLU A 258 15.35 12.93 39.54
CA GLU A 258 15.01 12.96 40.97
C GLU A 258 13.52 12.63 41.11
N PRO A 259 13.14 11.40 41.48
CA PRO A 259 11.74 11.07 41.75
C PRO A 259 11.30 11.72 43.07
N LYS A 260 10.61 12.86 42.97
CA LYS A 260 10.05 13.56 44.15
C LYS A 260 8.95 12.74 44.82
N SER A 261 9.34 12.02 45.86
CA SER A 261 8.45 11.24 46.73
C SER A 261 8.03 12.06 47.95
N THR A 262 6.92 12.80 47.83
CA THR A 262 6.08 13.31 48.94
C THR A 262 4.70 13.64 48.40
#